data_AF-A0A7V9LMC3-F1
#
_entry.id   AF-A0A7V9LMC3-F1
#
_cell.length_a   1.000
_cell.length_b   1.000
_cell.length_c   1.000
_cell.angle_alpha   90.00
_cell.angle_beta   90.00
_cell.angle_gamma   90.00
#
_symmetry.space_group_name_H-M   'P 1'
#
loop_
_entity.id
_entity.type
_entity.pdbx_description
1 polymer ?
#
loop_
_entity_poly.entity_id
_entity_poly.type
_entity_poly.pdbx_seq_one_letter_code
_entity_poly.pdbx_strand_id
1 'polypeptide(L)'
;ADDYQISPTKFHNSVHNAASGYYSIAVGSHRAVTSLCALDGTATAALLETAVQAIEADTPVLMVSYDLPYPFPLSEARPTVDAWALALVVAPATFKPAIAQLRLSDGGTHDAVDTALSNPLLESIREGNPTARMLPLFAALAQSGLSEVVLRQGNGRALRVSTAAC
;
A
#
# COMPACT_ATOMS: atom_id res chain seq x y z
N ALA A 1 3.10 -12.38 -42.18
CA ALA A 1 3.70 -12.06 -40.88
C ALA A 1 2.86 -10.95 -40.32
N ASP A 2 1.94 -11.28 -39.41
CA ASP A 2 1.07 -10.27 -38.82
C ASP A 2 1.91 -9.41 -37.90
N ASP A 3 2.12 -8.17 -38.33
CA ASP A 3 2.79 -7.14 -37.56
C ASP A 3 1.80 -6.73 -36.44
N TYR A 4 1.97 -7.31 -35.25
CA TYR A 4 1.13 -7.04 -34.10
C TYR A 4 1.27 -5.57 -33.71
N GLN A 5 0.39 -4.73 -34.26
CA GLN A 5 0.33 -3.32 -33.90
C GLN A 5 -0.07 -3.18 -32.43
N ILE A 6 0.86 -2.72 -31.61
CA ILE A 6 0.60 -2.40 -30.21
C ILE A 6 -0.22 -1.12 -30.18
N SER A 7 -1.39 -1.17 -29.53
CA SER A 7 -2.18 0.04 -29.29
C SER A 7 -1.33 1.05 -28.50
N PRO A 8 -1.17 2.29 -28.98
CA PRO A 8 -0.46 3.34 -28.24
C PRO A 8 -1.06 3.54 -26.84
N THR A 9 -2.38 3.38 -26.72
CA THR A 9 -3.10 3.47 -25.44
C THR A 9 -2.72 2.36 -24.47
N LYS A 10 -2.55 1.14 -24.95
CA LYS A 10 -2.11 0.02 -24.11
C LYS A 10 -0.66 0.18 -23.71
N PHE A 11 0.19 0.68 -24.61
CA PHE A 11 1.61 0.88 -24.34
C PHE A 11 1.85 1.92 -23.25
N HIS A 12 1.22 3.10 -23.30
CA HIS A 12 1.44 4.08 -22.22
C HIS A 12 0.79 3.65 -20.90
N ASN A 13 -0.19 2.74 -20.89
CA ASN A 13 -0.78 2.20 -19.66
C ASN A 13 0.04 1.05 -19.06
N SER A 14 1.05 0.55 -19.76
CA SER A 14 1.87 -0.56 -19.26
C SER A 14 3.00 -0.10 -18.34
N VAL A 15 3.29 1.21 -18.27
CA VAL A 15 4.29 1.73 -17.32
C VAL A 15 3.71 1.78 -15.92
N HIS A 16 4.53 1.42 -14.93
CA HIS A 16 4.11 1.26 -13.53
C HIS A 16 3.50 2.53 -12.92
N ASN A 17 3.91 3.72 -13.38
CA ASN A 17 3.42 5.00 -12.91
C ASN A 17 2.21 5.54 -13.70
N ALA A 18 1.63 4.77 -14.63
CA ALA A 18 0.50 5.24 -15.43
C ALA A 18 -0.69 5.66 -14.57
N ALA A 19 -1.06 4.84 -13.56
CA ALA A 19 -2.17 5.13 -12.68
C ALA A 19 -2.00 6.45 -11.90
N SER A 20 -0.80 6.70 -11.38
CA SER A 20 -0.51 7.90 -10.61
C SER A 20 -0.43 9.16 -11.49
N GLY A 21 0.09 9.03 -12.72
CA GLY A 21 0.07 10.10 -13.71
C GLY A 21 -1.35 10.46 -14.18
N TYR A 22 -2.22 9.46 -14.41
CA TYR A 22 -3.61 9.72 -14.75
C TYR A 22 -4.38 10.40 -13.62
N TYR A 23 -4.15 9.96 -12.38
CA TYR A 23 -4.76 10.59 -11.22
C TYR A 23 -4.33 12.07 -11.09
N SER A 24 -3.04 12.38 -11.21
CA SER A 24 -2.55 13.76 -11.08
C SER A 24 -3.13 14.69 -12.14
N ILE A 25 -3.23 14.23 -13.39
CA ILE A 25 -3.89 14.99 -14.48
C ILE A 25 -5.37 15.20 -14.14
N ALA A 26 -6.09 14.14 -13.76
CA ALA A 26 -7.53 14.18 -13.52
C ALA A 26 -7.91 15.15 -12.39
N VAL A 27 -7.08 15.28 -11.35
CA VAL A 27 -7.31 16.19 -10.23
C VAL A 27 -6.57 17.54 -10.36
N GLY A 28 -5.88 17.78 -11.47
CA GLY A 28 -5.10 19.01 -11.70
C GLY A 28 -3.93 19.22 -10.73
N SER A 29 -3.35 18.14 -10.20
CA SER A 29 -2.24 18.21 -9.24
C SER A 29 -0.88 18.26 -9.94
N HIS A 30 -0.07 19.25 -9.58
CA HIS A 30 1.33 19.38 -9.99
C HIS A 30 2.32 18.94 -8.89
N ARG A 31 1.84 18.27 -7.85
CA ARG A 31 2.69 17.81 -6.74
C ARG A 31 3.57 16.63 -7.19
N ALA A 32 4.66 16.40 -6.45
CA ALA A 32 5.53 15.25 -6.66
C ALA A 32 4.75 13.93 -6.50
N VAL A 33 5.10 12.94 -7.32
CA VAL A 33 4.48 11.62 -7.35
C VAL A 33 5.59 10.57 -7.44
N THR A 34 5.54 9.57 -6.55
CA THR A 34 6.45 8.42 -6.55
C THR A 34 5.63 7.14 -6.74
N SER A 35 6.13 6.22 -7.56
CA SER A 35 5.53 4.89 -7.74
C SER A 35 6.54 3.82 -7.32
N LEU A 36 6.14 2.94 -6.40
CA LEU A 36 7.00 1.93 -5.77
C LEU A 36 6.55 0.51 -6.10
N CYS A 37 7.49 -0.41 -6.19
CA CYS A 37 7.23 -1.84 -6.28
C CYS A 37 8.21 -2.57 -5.37
N ALA A 38 7.69 -3.45 -4.51
CA ALA A 38 8.47 -4.29 -3.60
C ALA A 38 7.82 -5.67 -3.40
N LEU A 39 7.29 -6.25 -4.50
CA LEU A 39 6.56 -7.53 -4.48
C LEU A 39 5.44 -7.51 -3.41
N ASP A 40 5.37 -8.52 -2.55
CA ASP A 40 4.43 -8.64 -1.44
C ASP A 40 4.56 -7.52 -0.40
N GLY A 41 5.72 -6.86 -0.35
CA GLY A 41 6.00 -5.78 0.59
C GLY A 41 5.62 -4.39 0.11
N THR A 42 5.05 -4.25 -1.09
CA THR A 42 4.80 -2.95 -1.73
C THR A 42 4.02 -1.98 -0.84
N ALA A 43 2.89 -2.42 -0.26
CA ALA A 43 2.10 -1.56 0.61
C ALA A 43 2.86 -1.15 1.89
N THR A 44 3.64 -2.05 2.48
CA THR A 44 4.43 -1.76 3.69
C THR A 44 5.60 -0.81 3.39
N ALA A 45 6.26 -0.99 2.25
CA ALA A 45 7.32 -0.08 1.81
C ALA A 45 6.74 1.31 1.49
N ALA A 46 5.58 1.36 0.83
CA ALA A 46 4.87 2.59 0.53
C ALA A 46 4.41 3.34 1.80
N LEU A 47 3.98 2.62 2.85
CA LEU A 47 3.64 3.25 4.13
C LEU A 47 4.85 3.97 4.76
N LEU A 48 6.01 3.31 4.76
CA LEU A 48 7.25 3.90 5.28
C LEU A 48 7.69 5.10 4.43
N GLU A 49 7.73 4.96 3.11
CA GLU A 49 8.07 6.05 2.18
C GLU A 49 7.14 7.25 2.36
N THR A 50 5.83 7.00 2.45
CA THR A 50 4.82 8.07 2.61
C THR A 50 5.03 8.81 3.93
N ALA A 51 5.30 8.09 5.03
CA ALA A 51 5.59 8.71 6.32
C ALA A 51 6.87 9.57 6.26
N VAL A 52 7.94 9.07 5.61
CA VAL A 52 9.18 9.83 5.43
C VAL A 52 8.93 11.08 4.58
N GLN A 53 8.27 10.95 3.43
CA GLN A 53 7.95 12.11 2.59
C GLN A 53 7.09 13.14 3.30
N ALA A 54 6.09 12.70 4.07
CA ALA A 54 5.21 13.60 4.81
C ALA A 54 5.99 14.42 5.84
N ILE A 55 6.91 13.77 6.58
CA ILE A 55 7.77 14.42 7.57
C ILE A 55 8.77 15.38 6.90
N GLU A 56 9.51 14.91 5.90
CA GLU A 56 10.57 15.68 5.25
C GLU A 56 10.03 16.91 4.49
N ALA A 57 8.85 16.79 3.88
CA ALA A 57 8.21 17.88 3.16
C ALA A 57 7.20 18.68 4.00
N ASP A 58 7.07 18.38 5.30
CA ASP A 58 6.10 18.96 6.24
C ASP A 58 4.69 19.14 5.62
N THR A 59 4.19 18.09 4.97
CA THR A 59 2.92 18.15 4.23
C THR A 59 2.22 16.80 4.21
N PRO A 60 0.88 16.77 4.17
CA PRO A 60 0.14 15.54 3.90
C PRO A 60 0.53 14.92 2.55
N VAL A 61 0.66 13.60 2.52
CA VAL A 61 0.95 12.78 1.34
C VAL A 61 -0.13 11.69 1.21
N LEU A 62 -0.67 11.55 0.02
CA LEU A 62 -1.61 10.47 -0.33
C LEU A 62 -0.83 9.23 -0.73
N MET A 63 -1.01 8.15 0.02
CA MET A 63 -0.59 6.80 -0.33
C MET A 63 -1.77 6.07 -0.99
N VAL A 64 -1.52 5.45 -2.13
CA VAL A 64 -2.45 4.50 -2.78
C VAL A 64 -1.67 3.24 -3.13
N SER A 65 -2.24 2.07 -2.86
CA SER A 65 -1.71 0.77 -3.28
C SER A 65 -2.85 -0.04 -3.88
N TYR A 66 -2.57 -0.82 -4.91
CA TYR A 66 -3.57 -1.67 -5.55
C TYR A 66 -2.95 -2.94 -6.13
N ASP A 67 -3.77 -3.98 -6.23
CA ASP A 67 -3.50 -5.23 -6.93
C ASP A 67 -4.57 -5.42 -8.02
N LEU A 68 -4.17 -5.97 -9.17
CA LEU A 68 -5.08 -6.41 -10.22
C LEU A 68 -4.75 -7.85 -10.61
N PRO A 69 -5.77 -8.71 -10.86
CA PRO A 69 -5.54 -10.04 -11.39
C PRO A 69 -4.75 -10.02 -12.69
N TYR A 70 -3.68 -10.80 -12.72
CA TYR A 70 -2.89 -10.96 -13.93
C TYR A 70 -3.64 -11.80 -14.98
N PRO A 71 -3.44 -11.54 -16.28
CA PRO A 71 -3.89 -12.46 -17.30
C PRO A 71 -3.05 -13.74 -17.28
N PHE A 72 -3.64 -14.85 -17.72
CA PHE A 72 -2.90 -16.08 -18.00
C PHE A 72 -1.79 -15.81 -19.04
N PRO A 73 -0.56 -16.36 -18.89
CA PRO A 73 -0.14 -17.34 -17.87
C PRO A 73 0.45 -16.71 -16.60
N LEU A 74 0.56 -15.39 -16.51
CA LEU A 74 1.18 -14.72 -15.36
C LEU A 74 0.41 -14.97 -14.05
N SER A 75 -0.91 -15.15 -14.13
CA SER A 75 -1.73 -15.53 -12.97
C SER A 75 -1.36 -16.88 -12.34
N GLU A 76 -0.74 -17.80 -13.09
CA GLU A 76 -0.26 -19.07 -12.51
C GLU A 76 0.98 -18.87 -11.64
N ALA A 77 1.90 -17.99 -12.08
CA ALA A 77 3.11 -17.68 -11.32
C ALA A 77 2.83 -16.73 -10.16
N ARG A 78 1.79 -15.89 -10.28
CA ARG A 78 1.45 -14.86 -9.30
C ARG A 78 -0.06 -14.73 -9.12
N PRO A 79 -0.68 -15.61 -8.31
CA PRO A 79 -2.10 -15.54 -8.04
C PRO A 79 -2.43 -14.32 -7.16
N THR A 80 -3.54 -13.68 -7.46
CA THR A 80 -4.23 -12.69 -6.60
C THR A 80 -5.71 -13.03 -6.61
N VAL A 81 -6.36 -13.01 -5.45
CA VAL A 81 -7.75 -13.51 -5.33
C VAL A 81 -8.75 -12.60 -6.06
N ASP A 82 -8.57 -11.29 -5.98
CA ASP A 82 -9.40 -10.32 -6.72
C ASP A 82 -8.62 -9.00 -6.96
N ALA A 83 -9.23 -8.04 -7.65
CA ALA A 83 -8.80 -6.65 -7.65
C ALA A 83 -8.97 -6.06 -6.24
N TRP A 84 -7.93 -5.40 -5.74
CA TRP A 84 -7.95 -4.79 -4.42
C TRP A 84 -7.23 -3.45 -4.43
N ALA A 85 -7.71 -2.48 -3.65
CA ALA A 85 -7.02 -1.21 -3.48
C ALA A 85 -7.24 -0.64 -2.07
N LEU A 86 -6.30 0.18 -1.63
CA LEU A 86 -6.41 0.95 -0.41
C LEU A 86 -5.79 2.34 -0.60
N ALA A 87 -6.20 3.28 0.25
CA ALA A 87 -5.60 4.61 0.30
C ALA A 87 -5.54 5.13 1.73
N LEU A 88 -4.49 5.89 2.03
CA LEU A 88 -4.29 6.61 3.30
C LEU A 88 -3.72 7.99 3.00
N VAL A 89 -4.17 9.00 3.74
CA VAL A 89 -3.47 10.29 3.81
C VAL A 89 -2.63 10.27 5.07
N VAL A 90 -1.31 10.35 4.92
CA VAL A 90 -0.36 10.42 6.03
C VAL A 90 0.17 11.86 6.10
N ALA A 91 0.20 12.44 7.29
CA ALA A 91 0.64 13.80 7.50
C ALA A 91 1.60 13.88 8.71
N PRO A 92 2.40 14.95 8.83
CA PRO A 92 3.15 15.25 10.05
C PRO A 92 2.23 15.23 11.28
N ALA A 93 2.77 14.82 12.43
CA ALA A 93 1.99 14.72 13.68
C ALA A 93 1.39 16.06 14.14
N THR A 94 1.93 17.18 13.67
CA THR A 94 1.45 18.55 13.89
C THR A 94 0.18 18.87 13.10
N PHE A 95 -0.12 18.11 12.04
CA PHE A 95 -1.26 18.35 11.15
C PHE A 95 -2.58 17.88 11.78
N LYS A 96 -3.61 18.72 11.69
CA LYS A 96 -4.96 18.46 12.22
C LYS A 96 -6.03 18.93 11.23
N PRO A 97 -7.22 18.30 11.19
CA PRO A 97 -7.63 17.14 11.98
C PRO A 97 -6.98 15.83 11.49
N ALA A 98 -6.85 14.86 12.39
CA ALA A 98 -6.36 13.51 12.09
C ALA A 98 -7.27 12.49 12.80
N ILE A 99 -7.41 11.28 12.23
CA ILE A 99 -8.21 10.20 12.85
C ILE A 99 -7.41 9.39 13.86
N ALA A 100 -6.10 9.28 13.65
CA ALA A 100 -5.17 8.54 14.51
C ALA A 100 -3.74 9.04 14.31
N GLN A 101 -2.88 8.79 15.29
CA GLN A 101 -1.44 8.91 15.18
C GLN A 101 -0.82 7.55 14.88
N LEU A 102 0.17 7.54 13.99
CA LEU A 102 0.96 6.36 13.65
C LEU A 102 2.37 6.53 14.19
N ARG A 103 2.89 5.51 14.87
CA ARG A 103 4.33 5.39 15.16
C ARG A 103 4.87 4.15 14.47
N LEU A 104 5.83 4.38 13.60
CA LEU A 104 6.51 3.35 12.82
C LEU A 104 7.83 3.02 13.52
N SER A 105 8.10 1.74 13.72
CA SER A 105 9.36 1.25 14.28
C SER A 105 9.77 -0.05 13.62
N ASP A 106 11.02 -0.48 13.85
CA ASP A 106 11.49 -1.77 13.34
C ASP A 106 10.64 -2.91 13.92
N GLY A 107 10.06 -3.70 13.02
CA GLY A 107 9.24 -4.87 13.35
C GLY A 107 10.06 -6.14 13.56
N GLY A 108 11.38 -6.07 13.41
CA GLY A 108 12.30 -7.19 13.57
C GLY A 108 12.68 -7.85 12.24
N THR A 109 13.35 -8.99 12.36
CA THR A 109 13.93 -9.72 11.22
C THR A 109 13.24 -11.06 10.98
N HIS A 110 13.49 -11.68 9.82
CA HIS A 110 13.20 -13.06 9.32
C HIS A 110 11.99 -13.84 9.90
N ASP A 111 11.84 -13.93 11.21
CA ASP A 111 10.75 -14.62 11.92
C ASP A 111 9.51 -13.74 12.17
N ALA A 112 9.56 -12.46 11.79
CA ALA A 112 8.41 -11.57 11.92
C ALA A 112 7.23 -12.06 11.06
N VAL A 113 6.07 -12.25 11.70
CA VAL A 113 4.81 -12.66 11.07
C VAL A 113 3.91 -11.44 10.92
N ASP A 114 3.16 -11.35 9.81
CA ASP A 114 2.11 -10.33 9.71
C ASP A 114 1.09 -10.52 10.83
N THR A 115 0.56 -9.41 11.34
CA THR A 115 -0.63 -9.47 12.19
C THR A 115 -1.79 -10.07 11.39
N ALA A 116 -2.39 -11.14 11.90
CA ALA A 116 -3.59 -11.76 11.31
C ALA A 116 -4.87 -11.01 11.76
N LEU A 117 -5.94 -11.17 10.98
CA LEU A 117 -7.29 -10.71 11.33
C LEU A 117 -8.08 -11.84 11.99
N SER A 118 -8.91 -11.49 12.97
CA SER A 118 -9.82 -12.44 13.61
C SER A 118 -11.03 -12.80 12.74
N ASN A 119 -11.39 -11.93 11.78
CA ASN A 119 -12.48 -12.17 10.83
C ASN A 119 -11.99 -13.07 9.69
N PRO A 120 -12.50 -14.30 9.54
CA PRO A 120 -12.01 -15.25 8.53
C PRO A 120 -12.16 -14.77 7.09
N LEU A 121 -13.22 -14.01 6.79
CA LEU A 121 -13.46 -13.49 5.43
C LEU A 121 -12.40 -12.44 5.07
N LEU A 122 -12.12 -11.50 5.99
CA LEU A 122 -11.09 -10.49 5.76
C LEU A 122 -9.69 -11.10 5.77
N GLU A 123 -9.46 -12.14 6.57
CA GLU A 123 -8.18 -12.85 6.60
C GLU A 123 -7.90 -13.56 5.27
N SER A 124 -8.90 -14.20 4.68
CA SER A 124 -8.77 -14.81 3.34
C SER A 124 -8.40 -13.78 2.27
N ILE A 125 -8.92 -12.54 2.36
CA ILE A 125 -8.54 -11.46 1.46
C ILE A 125 -7.11 -10.98 1.74
N ARG A 126 -6.74 -10.83 3.03
CA ARG A 126 -5.39 -10.43 3.47
C ARG A 126 -4.32 -11.36 2.91
N GLU A 127 -4.57 -12.67 2.95
CA GLU A 127 -3.65 -13.69 2.44
C GLU A 127 -3.65 -13.80 0.91
N GLY A 128 -4.79 -13.50 0.28
CA GLY A 128 -4.97 -13.61 -1.17
C GLY A 128 -4.42 -12.45 -2.00
N ASN A 129 -4.08 -11.33 -1.38
CA ASN A 129 -3.74 -10.08 -2.06
C ASN A 129 -2.56 -9.35 -1.38
N PRO A 130 -1.46 -9.08 -2.09
CA PRO A 130 -0.29 -8.37 -1.56
C PRO A 130 -0.62 -7.05 -0.85
N THR A 131 -1.46 -6.21 -1.47
CA THR A 131 -1.89 -4.93 -0.91
C THR A 131 -2.81 -5.14 0.29
N ALA A 132 -3.64 -6.18 0.28
CA ALA A 132 -4.57 -6.47 1.37
C ALA A 132 -3.87 -6.92 2.66
N ARG A 133 -2.57 -7.23 2.62
CA ARG A 133 -1.75 -7.47 3.84
C ARG A 133 -1.74 -6.27 4.81
N MET A 134 -2.18 -5.10 4.36
CA MET A 134 -2.36 -3.89 5.17
C MET A 134 -3.70 -3.85 5.95
N LEU A 135 -4.65 -4.75 5.67
CA LEU A 135 -5.96 -4.79 6.34
C LEU A 135 -5.90 -4.74 7.89
N PRO A 136 -4.95 -5.42 8.58
CA PRO A 136 -4.78 -5.28 10.03
C PRO A 136 -4.60 -3.84 10.48
N LEU A 137 -3.85 -3.02 9.73
CA LEU A 137 -3.69 -1.60 10.03
C LEU A 137 -5.02 -0.84 9.91
N PHE A 138 -5.80 -1.11 8.87
CA PHE A 138 -7.11 -0.49 8.69
C PHE A 138 -8.10 -0.93 9.77
N ALA A 139 -8.06 -2.19 10.18
CA ALA A 139 -8.85 -2.71 11.30
C ALA A 139 -8.45 -2.05 12.63
N ALA A 140 -7.16 -1.79 12.85
CA ALA A 140 -6.67 -1.05 14.01
C ALA A 140 -7.13 0.42 13.99
N LEU A 141 -7.04 1.08 12.83
CA LEU A 141 -7.48 2.46 12.64
C LEU A 141 -9.00 2.64 12.81
N ALA A 142 -9.80 1.62 12.48
CA ALA A 142 -11.25 1.63 12.67
C ALA A 142 -11.68 1.46 14.14
N GLN A 143 -10.77 1.06 15.02
CA GLN A 143 -11.05 0.86 16.45
C GLN A 143 -10.61 2.08 17.26
N SER A 144 -11.38 2.43 18.30
CA SER A 144 -10.98 3.45 19.26
C SER A 144 -10.04 2.83 20.29
N GLY A 145 -8.73 2.90 20.07
CA GLY A 145 -7.77 2.39 21.05
C GLY A 145 -6.31 2.46 20.61
N LEU A 146 -5.42 2.11 21.54
CA LEU A 146 -4.04 1.80 21.21
C LEU A 146 -4.02 0.41 20.58
N SER A 147 -3.41 0.28 19.41
CA SER A 147 -3.22 -1.02 18.75
C SER A 147 -1.86 -1.08 18.09
N GLU A 148 -1.30 -2.28 18.01
CA GLU A 148 -0.03 -2.54 17.34
C GLU A 148 -0.24 -3.58 16.26
N VAL A 149 0.32 -3.32 15.07
CA VAL A 149 0.32 -4.25 13.95
C VAL A 149 1.74 -4.43 13.42
N VAL A 150 2.04 -5.64 12.97
CA VAL A 150 3.29 -6.00 12.29
C VAL A 150 2.97 -6.27 10.83
N LEU A 151 3.74 -5.64 9.94
CA LEU A 151 3.58 -5.71 8.49
C LEU A 151 4.93 -6.08 7.87
N ARG A 152 5.08 -7.23 7.21
CA ARG A 152 6.37 -7.58 6.59
C ARG A 152 6.60 -6.76 5.31
N GLN A 153 7.82 -6.26 5.14
CA GLN A 153 8.29 -5.59 3.92
C GLN A 153 8.92 -6.56 2.91
N GLY A 154 9.19 -7.81 3.31
CA GLY A 154 9.99 -8.75 2.51
C GLY A 154 11.48 -8.69 2.89
N ASN A 155 12.29 -9.57 2.29
CA ASN A 155 13.74 -9.69 2.55
C ASN A 155 14.09 -9.81 4.04
N GLY A 156 13.23 -10.48 4.82
CA GLY A 156 13.41 -10.66 6.25
C GLY A 156 13.31 -9.38 7.07
N ARG A 157 12.58 -8.35 6.62
CA ARG A 157 12.28 -7.13 7.40
C ARG A 157 10.78 -6.96 7.61
N ALA A 158 10.42 -6.36 8.74
CA ALA A 158 9.04 -5.96 9.05
C ALA A 158 8.98 -4.55 9.63
N LEU A 159 7.81 -3.95 9.50
CA LEU A 159 7.45 -2.68 10.10
C LEU A 159 6.45 -2.95 11.23
N ARG A 160 6.77 -2.49 12.44
CA ARG A 160 5.82 -2.41 13.54
C ARG A 160 5.16 -1.04 13.52
N VAL A 161 3.84 -1.02 13.48
CA VAL A 161 3.04 0.20 13.46
C VAL A 161 2.15 0.21 14.68
N SER A 162 2.38 1.16 15.60
CA SER A 162 1.43 1.46 16.66
C SER A 162 0.51 2.60 16.24
N THR A 163 -0.76 2.45 16.59
CA THR A 163 -1.85 3.37 16.26
C THR A 163 -2.49 3.86 17.55
N ALA A 164 -2.82 5.15 17.62
CA ALA A 164 -3.58 5.74 18.73
C ALA A 164 -4.60 6.74 18.18
N ALA A 165 -5.85 6.64 18.61
CA ALA A 165 -6.89 7.59 18.20
C ALA A 165 -6.53 9.04 18.57
N CYS A 166 -6.94 9.99 17.72
CA CYS A 166 -6.74 11.44 17.93
C CYS A 166 -7.91 12.13 18.60
#